data_AF-A0A8S3XRR1-F1
#
_entry.id   AF-A0A8S3XRR1-F1
#
_cell.length_a   1.000
_cell.length_b   1.000
_cell.length_c   1.000
_cell.angle_alpha   90.00
_cell.angle_beta   90.00
_cell.angle_gamma   90.00
#
_symmetry.space_group_name_H-M   'P 1'
#
loop_
_entity.id
_entity.type
_entity.pdbx_description
1 polymer ?
#
loop_
_entity_poly.entity_id
_entity_poly.type
_entity_poly.pdbx_seq_one_letter_code
_entity_poly.pdbx_strand_id
1 'polypeptide(L)'
;MEEEEASTSSATPPKKIRRMCHYNKDWENKYSWITKANVDTRAYCKICRNEFAVVEGLKGVNQHASTKKHKEVESAQAKSQRMDSFFTPKGSAQSEKVSLAELADIFHSLKHHISYLAQDCSLKVRKQTITDSKIVKQMTGGCTKCTAIVNQVLAPSSALIQWNWSKRI
;
A
#
# COMPACT_ATOMS: atom_id res chain seq x y z
N MET A 1 58.38 -17.53 51.93
CA MET A 1 58.73 -18.70 51.13
C MET A 1 57.46 -19.07 50.39
N GLU A 2 57.22 -18.33 49.30
CA GLU A 2 57.35 -18.81 47.90
C GLU A 2 55.99 -19.43 47.50
N GLU A 3 55.09 -18.71 46.84
CA GLU A 3 55.00 -18.43 45.38
C GLU A 3 54.92 -19.67 44.47
N GLU A 4 54.12 -19.49 43.39
CA GLU A 4 53.87 -20.34 42.21
C GLU A 4 52.76 -21.41 42.28
N GLU A 5 51.87 -21.58 41.29
CA GLU A 5 51.57 -20.86 40.03
C GLU A 5 50.18 -21.34 39.57
N ALA A 6 49.32 -20.42 39.12
CA ALA A 6 48.03 -20.72 38.53
C ALA A 6 48.14 -20.69 37.00
N SER A 7 48.23 -21.87 36.37
CA SER A 7 48.28 -21.96 34.90
C SER A 7 46.93 -22.41 34.33
N THR A 8 46.01 -21.47 34.06
CA THR A 8 44.82 -21.73 33.23
C THR A 8 45.01 -21.14 31.83
N SER A 9 45.50 -21.95 30.90
CA SER A 9 45.60 -21.60 29.49
C SER A 9 44.20 -21.54 28.85
N SER A 10 43.73 -20.35 28.50
CA SER A 10 42.48 -20.15 27.75
C SER A 10 42.77 -20.03 26.24
N ALA A 11 42.73 -21.16 25.53
CA ALA A 11 42.75 -21.17 24.07
C ALA A 11 41.33 -20.90 23.52
N THR A 12 41.17 -19.87 22.68
CA THR A 12 39.92 -19.66 21.94
C THR A 12 39.79 -20.65 20.78
N PRO A 13 38.60 -21.27 20.57
CA PRO A 13 38.43 -22.26 19.51
C PRO A 13 38.60 -21.64 18.11
N PRO A 14 39.20 -22.38 17.16
CA PRO A 14 39.51 -21.87 15.83
C PRO A 14 38.24 -21.45 15.07
N LYS A 15 38.31 -20.28 14.43
CA LYS A 15 37.21 -19.68 13.67
C LYS A 15 36.89 -20.56 12.45
N LYS A 16 35.73 -21.22 12.46
CA LYS A 16 35.30 -22.12 11.37
C LYS A 16 35.23 -21.38 10.03
N ILE A 17 36.02 -21.82 9.05
CA ILE A 17 36.00 -21.30 7.68
C ILE A 17 34.64 -21.61 7.06
N ARG A 18 33.92 -20.57 6.63
CA ARG A 18 32.62 -20.72 5.99
C ARG A 18 32.81 -20.91 4.48
N ARG A 19 32.19 -21.93 3.90
CA ARG A 19 32.29 -22.24 2.46
C ARG A 19 31.29 -21.39 1.66
N MET A 20 31.77 -20.71 0.62
CA MET A 20 30.91 -20.08 -0.37
C MET A 20 30.34 -21.17 -1.30
N CYS A 21 29.05 -21.09 -1.61
CA CYS A 21 28.38 -22.07 -2.46
C CYS A 21 27.74 -21.39 -3.67
N HIS A 22 27.58 -22.16 -4.74
CA HIS A 22 26.81 -21.72 -5.89
C HIS A 22 25.31 -21.72 -5.59
N TYR A 23 24.60 -20.83 -6.26
CA TYR A 23 23.15 -20.74 -6.24
C TYR A 23 22.51 -21.99 -6.85
N ASN A 24 21.58 -22.61 -6.12
CA ASN A 24 20.78 -23.71 -6.66
C ASN A 24 19.39 -23.20 -7.08
N LYS A 25 19.01 -23.45 -8.34
CA LYS A 25 17.69 -23.13 -8.90
C LYS A 25 16.53 -23.83 -8.19
N ASP A 26 16.77 -24.99 -7.57
CA ASP A 26 15.74 -25.72 -6.81
C ASP A 26 15.21 -24.91 -5.61
N TRP A 27 15.96 -23.91 -5.16
CA TRP A 27 15.52 -23.02 -4.08
C TRP A 27 14.36 -22.11 -4.49
N GLU A 28 14.18 -21.80 -5.77
CA GLU A 28 13.06 -20.99 -6.26
C GLU A 28 11.72 -21.73 -6.07
N ASN A 29 11.73 -23.06 -6.14
CA ASN A 29 10.55 -23.89 -5.86
C ASN A 29 10.15 -23.88 -4.38
N LYS A 30 11.13 -23.75 -3.48
CA LYS A 30 10.91 -23.78 -2.03
C LYS A 30 10.67 -22.39 -1.43
N TYR A 31 11.27 -21.35 -2.00
CA TYR A 31 11.21 -19.98 -1.51
C TYR A 31 10.85 -19.02 -2.65
N SER A 32 9.59 -18.58 -2.68
CA SER A 32 9.06 -17.65 -3.70
C SER A 32 9.75 -16.28 -3.73
N TRP A 33 10.43 -15.91 -2.65
CA TRP A 33 11.14 -14.64 -2.47
C TRP A 33 12.58 -14.64 -3.01
N ILE A 34 13.12 -15.79 -3.42
CA ILE A 34 14.50 -15.90 -3.92
C ILE A 34 14.53 -15.90 -5.45
N THR A 35 15.57 -15.31 -6.03
CA THR A 35 15.93 -15.46 -7.44
C THR A 35 17.45 -15.44 -7.61
N LYS A 36 17.93 -16.02 -8.70
CA LYS A 36 19.35 -15.94 -9.09
C LYS A 36 19.83 -14.48 -9.19
N ALA A 37 20.99 -14.17 -8.61
CA ALA A 37 21.68 -12.88 -8.79
C ALA A 37 22.63 -12.92 -10.01
N ASN A 38 23.24 -11.78 -10.37
CA ASN A 38 24.20 -11.72 -11.48
C ASN A 38 25.43 -12.61 -11.26
N VAL A 39 25.80 -12.86 -9.99
CA VAL A 39 26.94 -13.70 -9.62
C VAL A 39 26.43 -15.03 -9.08
N ASP A 40 26.99 -16.14 -9.55
CA ASP A 40 26.55 -17.49 -9.15
C ASP A 40 26.72 -17.80 -7.66
N THR A 41 27.54 -17.05 -6.92
CA THR A 41 27.72 -17.18 -5.46
C THR A 41 26.78 -16.30 -4.62
N ARG A 42 25.90 -15.55 -5.28
CA ARG A 42 24.95 -14.64 -4.66
C ARG A 42 23.52 -14.99 -5.03
N ALA A 43 22.60 -14.72 -4.12
CA ALA A 43 21.17 -14.84 -4.33
C ALA A 43 20.52 -13.46 -4.15
N TYR A 44 19.49 -13.18 -4.94
CA TYR A 44 18.69 -11.98 -4.83
C TYR A 44 17.42 -12.26 -4.04
N CYS A 45 17.09 -11.40 -3.07
CA CYS A 45 15.85 -11.47 -2.31
C CYS A 45 14.88 -10.40 -2.81
N LYS A 46 13.71 -10.82 -3.32
CA LYS A 46 12.63 -9.94 -3.81
C LYS A 46 12.01 -9.09 -2.70
N ILE A 47 11.91 -9.64 -1.48
CA ILE A 47 11.36 -8.95 -0.32
C ILE A 47 12.33 -7.86 0.15
N CYS A 48 13.59 -8.22 0.40
CA CYS A 48 14.62 -7.30 0.89
C CYS A 48 15.20 -6.36 -0.18
N ARG A 49 14.91 -6.63 -1.46
CA ARG A 49 15.50 -5.98 -2.65
C ARG A 49 17.03 -5.89 -2.58
N ASN A 50 17.67 -6.95 -2.11
CA ASN A 50 19.12 -6.98 -1.92
C ASN A 50 19.70 -8.34 -2.30
N GLU A 51 20.96 -8.31 -2.73
CA GLU A 51 21.77 -9.50 -2.92
C GLU A 51 22.40 -9.93 -1.60
N PHE A 52 22.52 -11.24 -1.39
CA PHE A 52 23.25 -11.80 -0.28
C PHE A 52 24.13 -12.96 -0.73
N ALA A 53 25.26 -13.15 -0.04
CA ALA A 53 26.17 -14.24 -0.31
C ALA A 53 25.57 -15.58 0.16
N VAL A 54 25.65 -16.59 -0.69
CA VAL A 54 25.22 -17.94 -0.38
C VAL A 54 26.36 -18.65 0.35
N VAL A 55 26.29 -18.62 1.68
CA VAL A 55 27.28 -19.23 2.57
C VAL A 55 26.70 -20.53 3.13
N GLU A 56 27.42 -21.65 3.00
CA GLU A 56 26.96 -22.97 3.42
C GLU A 56 25.60 -23.40 2.79
N GLY A 57 25.36 -22.96 1.55
CA GLY A 57 24.18 -23.32 0.75
C GLY A 57 22.86 -22.89 1.40
N LEU A 58 21.98 -23.88 1.68
CA LEU A 58 20.64 -23.65 2.25
C LEU A 58 20.69 -23.00 3.64
N LYS A 59 21.76 -23.20 4.42
CA LYS A 59 21.90 -22.55 5.72
C LYS A 59 21.99 -21.04 5.59
N GLY A 60 22.73 -20.53 4.61
CA GLY A 60 22.80 -19.09 4.32
C GLY A 60 21.45 -18.51 3.90
N VAL A 61 20.66 -19.27 3.16
CA VAL A 61 19.28 -18.90 2.80
C VAL A 61 18.38 -18.79 4.03
N ASN A 62 18.38 -19.80 4.90
CA ASN A 62 17.60 -19.78 6.14
C ASN A 62 18.09 -18.69 7.11
N GLN A 63 19.39 -18.38 7.11
CA GLN A 63 19.94 -17.28 7.88
C GLN A 63 19.47 -15.92 7.36
N HIS A 64 19.40 -15.75 6.03
CA HIS A 64 18.82 -14.55 5.45
C HIS A 64 17.34 -14.40 5.88
N ALA A 65 16.55 -15.47 5.76
CA ALA A 65 15.14 -15.48 6.17
C ALA A 65 14.95 -15.13 7.66
N SER A 66 15.90 -15.53 8.52
CA SER A 66 15.83 -15.24 9.96
C SER A 66 16.34 -13.84 10.34
N THR A 67 16.94 -13.10 9.40
CA THR A 67 17.49 -11.76 9.62
C THR A 67 16.39 -10.76 9.96
N LYS A 68 16.65 -9.83 10.89
CA LYS A 68 15.70 -8.78 11.33
C LYS A 68 15.10 -8.01 10.14
N LYS A 69 15.95 -7.56 9.22
CA LYS A 69 15.54 -6.84 7.99
C LYS A 69 14.52 -7.64 7.17
N HIS A 70 14.70 -8.95 7.01
CA HIS A 70 13.78 -9.76 6.23
C HIS A 70 12.40 -9.85 6.90
N LYS A 71 12.38 -10.20 8.19
CA LYS A 71 11.14 -10.31 8.97
C LYS A 71 10.37 -8.99 9.06
N GLU A 72 11.09 -7.88 9.25
CA GLU A 72 10.48 -6.55 9.31
C GLU A 72 9.80 -6.19 7.99
N VAL A 73 10.51 -6.34 6.86
CA VAL A 73 9.96 -6.02 5.54
C VAL A 73 8.84 -6.97 5.14
N GLU A 74 8.97 -8.27 5.43
CA GLU A 74 7.91 -9.26 5.21
C GLU A 74 6.64 -8.92 6.00
N SER A 75 6.79 -8.59 7.29
CA SER A 75 5.66 -8.19 8.13
C SER A 75 5.03 -6.87 7.70
N ALA A 76 5.83 -5.91 7.22
CA ALA A 76 5.35 -4.64 6.69
C ALA A 76 4.59 -4.84 5.37
N GLN A 77 5.10 -5.70 4.49
CA GLN A 77 4.46 -6.03 3.22
C GLN A 77 3.12 -6.77 3.43
N ALA A 78 3.03 -7.65 4.43
CA ALA A 78 1.78 -8.33 4.77
C ALA A 78 0.70 -7.37 5.33
N LYS A 79 1.11 -6.30 6.01
CA LYS A 79 0.21 -5.27 6.58
C LYS A 79 -0.13 -4.16 5.58
N SER A 80 0.70 -3.96 4.57
CA SER A 80 0.49 -2.93 3.56
C SER A 80 -0.61 -3.36 2.59
N GLN A 81 -1.65 -2.54 2.47
CA GLN A 81 -2.65 -2.71 1.41
C GLN A 81 -2.09 -2.16 0.10
N ARG A 82 -2.37 -2.86 -1.00
CA ARG A 82 -1.96 -2.38 -2.33
C ARG A 82 -2.73 -1.11 -2.68
N MET A 83 -2.07 -0.15 -3.31
CA MET A 83 -2.70 1.14 -3.67
C MET A 83 -3.94 0.96 -4.55
N ASP A 84 -3.99 -0.09 -5.38
CA ASP A 84 -5.13 -0.40 -6.24
C ASP A 84 -6.42 -0.71 -5.47
N SER A 85 -6.35 -1.20 -4.23
CA SER A 85 -7.57 -1.46 -3.44
C SER A 85 -8.30 -0.19 -2.99
N PHE A 86 -7.65 0.97 -3.05
CA PHE A 86 -8.25 2.25 -2.67
C PHE A 86 -9.06 2.88 -3.81
N PHE A 87 -8.81 2.48 -5.06
CA PHE A 87 -9.50 3.02 -6.22
C PHE A 87 -10.65 2.09 -6.61
N THR A 88 -11.86 2.64 -6.70
CA THR A 88 -12.98 1.89 -7.28
C THR A 88 -12.78 1.79 -8.80
N PRO A 89 -12.90 0.59 -9.40
CA PRO A 89 -12.81 0.44 -10.85
C PRO A 89 -13.79 1.38 -11.56
N LYS A 90 -13.27 2.14 -12.53
CA LYS A 90 -14.08 3.04 -13.37
C LYS A 90 -15.13 2.23 -14.12
N GLY A 91 -16.37 2.73 -14.19
CA GLY A 91 -17.47 2.08 -14.90
C GLY A 91 -18.07 0.85 -14.19
N SER A 92 -17.73 0.61 -12.92
CA SER A 92 -18.46 -0.36 -12.12
C SER A 92 -19.84 0.19 -11.71
N ALA A 93 -20.87 -0.66 -11.65
CA ALA A 93 -22.20 -0.26 -11.19
C ALA A 93 -22.19 0.37 -9.78
N GLN A 94 -21.23 -0.04 -8.95
CA GLN A 94 -21.02 0.57 -7.63
C GLN A 94 -20.46 1.99 -7.74
N SER A 95 -19.50 2.24 -8.65
CA SER A 95 -18.96 3.58 -8.90
C SER A 95 -20.04 4.54 -9.37
N GLU A 96 -20.95 4.11 -10.25
CA GLU A 96 -22.05 4.95 -10.73
C GLU A 96 -23.00 5.34 -9.59
N LYS A 97 -23.34 4.40 -8.71
CA LYS A 97 -24.15 4.67 -7.51
C LYS A 97 -23.48 5.69 -6.57
N VAL A 98 -22.16 5.60 -6.41
CA VAL A 98 -21.39 6.59 -5.62
C VAL A 98 -21.43 7.96 -6.29
N SER A 99 -21.21 8.04 -7.60
CA SER A 99 -21.28 9.30 -8.34
C SER A 99 -22.66 9.94 -8.30
N LEU A 100 -23.73 9.14 -8.42
CA LEU A 100 -25.11 9.63 -8.31
C LEU A 100 -25.40 10.15 -6.90
N ALA A 101 -24.99 9.42 -5.86
CA ALA A 101 -25.16 9.85 -4.47
C ALA A 101 -24.42 11.16 -4.18
N GLU A 102 -23.19 11.31 -4.67
CA GLU A 102 -22.43 12.55 -4.54
C GLU A 102 -23.08 13.72 -5.30
N LEU A 103 -23.53 13.49 -6.52
CA LEU A 103 -24.22 14.53 -7.31
C LEU A 103 -25.49 15.00 -6.63
N ALA A 104 -26.31 14.08 -6.11
CA ALA A 104 -27.55 14.40 -5.40
C ALA A 104 -27.26 15.19 -4.11
N ASP A 105 -26.23 14.79 -3.36
CA ASP A 105 -25.80 15.46 -2.14
C ASP A 105 -25.30 16.89 -2.41
N ILE A 106 -24.49 17.08 -3.44
CA ILE A 106 -23.99 18.40 -3.85
C ILE A 106 -25.13 19.29 -4.32
N PHE A 107 -26.05 18.74 -5.11
CA PHE A 107 -27.23 19.46 -5.58
C PHE A 107 -28.12 19.91 -4.42
N HIS A 108 -28.31 19.05 -3.40
CA HIS A 108 -29.03 19.42 -2.18
C HIS A 108 -28.32 20.55 -1.43
N SER A 109 -27.00 20.45 -1.23
CA SER A 109 -26.20 21.49 -0.57
C SER A 109 -26.32 22.83 -1.31
N LEU A 110 -26.26 22.83 -2.65
CA LEU A 110 -26.47 24.02 -3.47
C LEU A 110 -27.85 24.63 -3.29
N LYS A 111 -28.90 23.81 -3.33
CA LYS A 111 -30.29 24.25 -3.18
C LYS A 111 -30.52 24.95 -1.83
N HIS A 112 -29.81 24.53 -0.80
CA HIS A 112 -29.90 25.11 0.54
C HIS A 112 -28.75 26.09 0.85
N HIS A 113 -27.97 26.50 -0.15
CA HIS A 113 -26.84 27.42 0.00
C HIS A 113 -25.84 27.00 1.09
N ILE A 114 -25.65 25.70 1.26
CA ILE A 114 -24.70 25.13 2.21
C ILE A 114 -23.29 25.35 1.66
N SER A 115 -22.42 25.90 2.50
CA SER A 115 -21.02 26.13 2.15
C SER A 115 -20.31 24.83 1.76
N TYR A 116 -19.49 24.87 0.71
CA TYR A 116 -18.65 23.72 0.33
C TYR A 116 -17.66 23.31 1.41
N LEU A 117 -17.27 24.24 2.29
CA LEU A 117 -16.41 23.94 3.45
C LEU A 117 -17.16 23.06 4.48
N ALA A 118 -18.47 23.25 4.63
CA ALA A 118 -19.31 22.40 5.47
C ALA A 118 -19.48 21.00 4.85
N GLN A 119 -19.29 20.85 3.54
CA GLN A 119 -19.34 19.52 2.91
C GLN A 119 -18.20 18.61 3.40
N ASP A 120 -17.00 19.17 3.63
CA ASP A 120 -15.85 18.40 4.10
C ASP A 120 -16.09 17.80 5.48
N CYS A 121 -16.71 18.55 6.40
CA CYS A 121 -17.09 18.01 7.71
C CYS A 121 -18.30 17.07 7.59
N SER A 122 -19.28 17.38 6.75
CA SER A 122 -20.47 16.55 6.54
C SER A 122 -20.14 15.16 6.02
N LEU A 123 -19.17 15.04 5.10
CA LEU A 123 -18.71 13.75 4.62
C LEU A 123 -18.00 12.92 5.68
N LYS A 124 -17.19 13.56 6.53
CA LYS A 124 -16.54 12.86 7.66
C LYS A 124 -17.57 12.30 8.62
N VAL A 125 -18.55 13.13 9.01
CA VAL A 125 -19.66 12.71 9.87
C VAL A 125 -20.44 11.58 9.22
N ARG A 126 -20.82 11.69 7.94
CA ARG A 126 -21.59 10.65 7.25
C ARG A 126 -20.87 9.30 7.21
N LYS A 127 -19.55 9.30 7.00
CA LYS A 127 -18.74 8.07 7.04
C LYS A 127 -18.66 7.44 8.43
N GLN A 128 -18.74 8.25 9.48
CA GLN A 128 -18.71 7.78 10.86
C GLN A 128 -20.08 7.31 11.34
N THR A 129 -21.17 7.94 10.88
CA THR A 129 -22.53 7.60 11.31
C THR A 129 -23.14 6.47 10.47
N ILE A 130 -22.89 6.44 9.17
CA ILE A 130 -23.43 5.45 8.23
C ILE A 130 -22.33 4.47 7.84
N THR A 131 -21.99 3.57 8.76
CA THR A 131 -20.87 2.64 8.60
C THR A 131 -21.24 1.37 7.82
N ASP A 132 -22.51 1.06 7.67
CA ASP A 132 -23.05 -0.09 6.95
C ASP A 132 -23.01 0.10 5.42
N SER A 133 -23.20 1.34 4.95
CA SER A 133 -23.25 1.65 3.52
C SER A 133 -21.88 1.64 2.85
N LYS A 134 -21.70 0.74 1.88
CA LYS A 134 -20.52 0.72 0.98
C LYS A 134 -20.42 1.99 0.13
N ILE A 135 -21.56 2.57 -0.24
CA ILE A 135 -21.62 3.80 -1.06
C ILE A 135 -21.00 4.95 -0.28
N VAL A 136 -21.45 5.18 0.95
CA VAL A 136 -20.97 6.27 1.82
C VAL A 136 -19.48 6.15 2.11
N LYS A 137 -18.99 4.94 2.39
CA LYS A 137 -17.55 4.68 2.61
C LYS A 137 -16.69 5.13 1.43
N GLN A 138 -17.21 4.93 0.21
CA GLN A 138 -16.53 5.26 -1.05
C GLN A 138 -16.72 6.72 -1.51
N MET A 139 -17.66 7.48 -0.93
CA MET A 139 -17.81 8.90 -1.24
C MET A 139 -16.54 9.66 -0.87
N THR A 140 -16.10 10.56 -1.74
CA THR A 140 -14.87 11.37 -1.57
C THR A 140 -15.11 12.85 -1.90
N GLY A 141 -16.36 13.24 -2.12
CA GLY A 141 -16.84 14.56 -2.55
C GLY A 141 -16.60 15.74 -1.60
N GLY A 142 -15.35 16.04 -1.24
CA GLY A 142 -15.01 17.25 -0.49
C GLY A 142 -15.17 18.54 -1.30
N CYS A 143 -14.79 19.69 -0.73
CA CYS A 143 -15.01 21.02 -1.31
C CYS A 143 -14.49 21.16 -2.76
N THR A 144 -13.30 20.65 -3.05
CA THR A 144 -12.69 20.69 -4.40
C THR A 144 -13.52 19.92 -5.42
N LYS A 145 -13.97 18.72 -5.05
CA LYS A 145 -14.78 17.87 -5.92
C LYS A 145 -16.19 18.42 -6.10
N CYS A 146 -16.77 19.01 -5.04
CA CYS A 146 -18.02 19.74 -5.13
C CYS A 146 -17.91 20.87 -6.14
N THR A 147 -16.91 21.74 -5.97
CA THR A 147 -16.69 22.91 -6.85
C THR A 147 -16.51 22.48 -8.30
N ALA A 148 -15.74 21.40 -8.55
CA ALA A 148 -15.60 20.83 -9.89
C ALA A 148 -16.93 20.35 -10.46
N ILE A 149 -17.74 19.60 -9.70
CA ILE A 149 -19.05 19.11 -10.15
C ILE A 149 -20.02 20.28 -10.45
N VAL A 150 -20.04 21.30 -9.59
CA VAL A 150 -20.89 22.47 -9.82
C VAL A 150 -20.49 23.19 -11.10
N ASN A 151 -19.21 23.50 -11.26
CA ASN A 151 -18.72 24.29 -12.38
C ASN A 151 -18.71 23.53 -13.72
N GLN A 152 -18.44 22.23 -13.70
CA GLN A 152 -18.25 21.43 -14.92
C GLN A 152 -19.50 20.64 -15.33
N VAL A 153 -20.45 20.38 -14.41
CA VAL A 153 -21.62 19.55 -14.69
C VAL A 153 -22.91 20.36 -14.53
N LEU A 154 -23.13 20.95 -13.35
CA LEU A 154 -24.40 21.59 -13.04
C LEU A 154 -24.57 22.93 -13.76
N ALA A 155 -23.55 23.79 -13.76
CA ALA A 155 -23.61 25.11 -14.38
C ALA A 155 -23.78 25.07 -15.92
N PRO A 156 -23.07 24.21 -16.68
CA PRO A 156 -23.32 24.08 -18.11
C PRO A 156 -24.72 23.54 -18.41
N SER A 157 -25.20 22.59 -17.61
CA SER A 157 -26.54 22.01 -17.78
C SER A 157 -27.65 23.04 -17.55
N SER A 158 -27.52 23.92 -16.55
CA SER A 158 -28.50 24.97 -16.30
C SER A 158 -28.51 26.04 -17.40
N ALA A 159 -27.33 26.44 -17.90
CA ALA A 159 -27.21 27.38 -19.02
C ALA A 159 -27.81 26.81 -20.32
N LEU A 160 -27.58 25.52 -20.60
CA LEU A 160 -28.20 24.83 -21.75
C LEU A 160 -29.73 24.82 -21.68
N ILE A 161 -30.29 24.59 -20.49
CA ILE A 161 -31.74 24.63 -20.28
C ILE A 161 -32.27 26.04 -20.56
N GLN A 162 -31.64 27.09 -20.01
CA GLN A 162 -32.05 28.48 -20.26
C GLN A 162 -31.95 28.87 -21.74
N TRP A 163 -30.87 28.47 -22.41
CA TRP A 163 -30.68 28.73 -23.84
C TRP A 163 -31.72 28.04 -24.72
N ASN A 164 -32.05 26.77 -24.41
CA ASN A 164 -33.10 26.03 -25.12
C ASN A 164 -34.50 26.62 -24.88
N TRP A 165 -34.77 27.16 -23.69
CA TRP A 165 -36.02 27.88 -23.40
C TRP A 165 -36.11 29.20 -24.17
N SER A 166 -35.01 29.95 -24.25
CA SER A 166 -34.94 31.21 -25.02
C SER A 166 -35.13 31.03 -26.52
N LYS A 167 -34.92 29.83 -27.08
CA LYS A 167 -35.13 29.50 -28.49
C LYS A 167 -36.52 28.97 -28.82
N ARG A 168 -37.36 28.75 -27.81
CA ARG A 168 -38.74 28.26 -27.96
C ARG A 168 -39.81 29.36 -27.88
N ILE A 169 -39.41 30.58 -27.54
CA ILE A 169 -40.23 31.81 -27.54
C ILE A 169 -39.85 32.60 -28.80
#